data_AF-A0A1H2RY49-F1
#
_entry.id   AF-A0A1H2RY49-F1
#
_cell.length_a   1.000
_cell.length_b   1.000
_cell.length_c   1.000
_cell.angle_alpha   90.00
_cell.angle_beta   90.00
_cell.angle_gamma   90.00
#
_symmetry.space_group_name_H-M   'P 1'
#
loop_
_entity.id
_entity.type
_entity.pdbx_description
1 polymer ?
#
loop_
_entity_poly.entity_id
_entity_poly.type
_entity_poly.pdbx_seq_one_letter_code
_entity_poly.pdbx_strand_id
1 'polypeptide(L)'
;MKRNLHADFTLCEAATPGPWFAQNNADTWQLFGGTLGVMQLIKAPKHGTNYAEYWPEEADAEFIAQAREGWPEAVRRAIEAEAEVERLHAFIEHESEVAIDVTLEIERLKAENARNVGTVFELSGALAGIIGLFDHGRLHSTKMSIGVDNAIYKAREALRNAKAEG
;
A
#
# COMPACT_ATOMS: atom_id res chain seq x y z
N MET A 1 10.79 22.46 -13.06
CA MET A 1 9.67 22.95 -12.24
C MET A 1 8.53 21.94 -12.39
N LYS A 2 8.01 21.35 -11.29
CA LYS A 2 6.84 20.47 -11.37
C LYS A 2 5.62 21.32 -11.74
N ARG A 3 4.84 20.92 -12.75
CA ARG A 3 3.61 21.63 -13.13
C ARG A 3 2.52 21.37 -12.09
N ASN A 4 1.63 22.34 -11.89
CA ASN A 4 0.45 22.18 -11.03
C ASN A 4 -0.71 21.68 -11.90
N LEU A 5 -1.01 20.38 -11.82
CA LEU A 5 -2.02 19.73 -12.66
C LEU A 5 -3.42 20.29 -12.42
N HIS A 6 -3.78 20.65 -11.20
CA HIS A 6 -5.07 21.27 -10.91
C HIS A 6 -5.19 22.65 -11.57
N ALA A 7 -4.15 23.47 -11.48
CA ALA A 7 -4.11 24.77 -12.16
C ALA A 7 -4.16 24.61 -13.69
N ASP A 8 -3.44 23.62 -14.22
CA ASP A 8 -3.46 23.29 -15.65
C ASP A 8 -4.86 22.79 -16.10
N PHE A 9 -5.54 22.01 -15.27
CA PHE A 9 -6.90 21.54 -15.54
C PHE A 9 -7.91 22.68 -15.52
N THR A 10 -7.84 23.58 -14.52
CA THR A 10 -8.67 24.79 -14.48
C THR A 10 -8.44 25.68 -15.71
N LEU A 11 -7.18 25.81 -16.16
CA LEU A 11 -6.88 26.53 -17.39
C LEU A 11 -7.50 25.85 -18.62
N CYS A 12 -7.50 24.52 -18.66
CA CYS A 12 -8.11 23.75 -19.73
C CYS A 12 -9.64 23.96 -19.80
N GLU A 13 -10.31 23.91 -18.65
CA GLU A 13 -11.76 24.11 -18.49
C GLU A 13 -12.20 25.55 -18.80
N ALA A 14 -11.37 26.54 -18.50
CA ALA A 14 -11.66 27.95 -18.75
C ALA A 14 -11.51 28.35 -20.24
N ALA A 15 -10.79 27.56 -21.02
CA ALA A 15 -10.56 27.82 -22.44
C ALA A 15 -11.75 27.41 -23.31
N THR A 16 -11.77 27.85 -24.57
CA THR A 16 -12.90 27.63 -25.48
C THR A 16 -13.26 26.13 -25.58
N PRO A 17 -14.53 25.75 -25.34
CA PRO A 17 -14.98 24.37 -25.49
C PRO A 17 -14.88 23.89 -26.94
N GLY A 18 -14.74 22.57 -27.14
CA GLY A 18 -14.81 21.96 -28.46
C GLY A 18 -16.23 21.91 -29.05
N PRO A 19 -16.38 21.32 -30.25
CA PRO A 19 -15.32 20.65 -31.02
C PRO A 19 -14.30 21.63 -31.60
N TRP A 20 -13.04 21.21 -31.66
CA TRP A 20 -11.96 21.97 -32.30
C TRP A 20 -11.62 21.36 -33.66
N PHE A 21 -11.42 22.20 -34.67
CA PHE A 21 -10.92 21.73 -35.96
C PHE A 21 -10.09 22.79 -36.67
N ALA A 22 -9.13 22.32 -37.46
CA ALA A 22 -8.34 23.13 -38.35
C ALA A 22 -8.97 23.14 -39.75
N GLN A 23 -8.88 24.28 -40.43
CA GLN A 23 -9.20 24.39 -41.85
C GLN A 23 -8.01 25.00 -42.60
N ASN A 24 -7.71 24.39 -43.74
CA ASN A 24 -6.62 24.79 -44.62
C ASN A 24 -7.19 25.30 -45.95
N ASN A 25 -7.21 26.61 -46.15
CA ASN A 25 -7.67 27.26 -47.38
C ASN A 25 -6.49 27.78 -48.21
N ALA A 26 -6.72 28.23 -49.45
CA ALA A 26 -5.66 28.67 -50.36
C ALA A 26 -4.72 29.73 -49.74
N ASP A 27 -5.29 30.70 -49.01
CA ASP A 27 -4.55 31.86 -48.52
C ASP A 27 -4.27 31.81 -47.00
N THR A 28 -5.00 31.00 -46.24
CA THR A 28 -4.99 31.06 -44.76
C THR A 28 -5.18 29.70 -44.10
N TRP A 29 -4.53 29.54 -42.96
CA TRP A 29 -4.86 28.57 -41.93
C TRP A 29 -5.89 29.15 -40.96
N GLN A 30 -6.86 28.33 -40.56
CA GLN A 30 -7.92 28.75 -39.65
C GLN A 30 -8.09 27.69 -38.56
N LEU A 31 -8.23 28.14 -37.31
CA LEU A 31 -8.58 27.27 -36.18
C LEU A 31 -9.94 27.69 -35.66
N PHE A 32 -10.84 26.72 -35.55
CA PHE A 32 -12.19 26.90 -35.07
C PHE A 32 -12.39 26.20 -33.72
N GLY A 33 -13.29 26.74 -32.90
CA GLY A 33 -13.73 26.15 -31.65
C GLY A 33 -15.15 26.61 -31.29
N GLY A 34 -15.63 26.19 -30.13
CA GLY A 34 -16.95 26.53 -29.60
C GLY A 34 -18.08 25.63 -30.11
N THR A 35 -19.31 25.91 -29.67
CA THR A 35 -20.50 25.10 -30.00
C THR A 35 -20.70 25.07 -31.51
N LEU A 36 -20.66 23.87 -32.11
CA LEU A 36 -20.70 23.63 -33.57
C LEU A 36 -19.48 24.15 -34.36
N GLY A 37 -18.39 24.55 -33.69
CA GLY A 37 -17.17 25.07 -34.31
C GLY A 37 -17.36 26.35 -35.12
N VAL A 38 -18.33 27.17 -34.72
CA VAL A 38 -18.65 28.43 -35.42
C VAL A 38 -17.73 29.58 -35.06
N MET A 39 -16.92 29.46 -33.98
CA MET A 39 -16.02 30.54 -33.57
C MET A 39 -14.66 30.36 -34.23
N GLN A 40 -14.33 31.24 -35.17
CA GLN A 40 -12.97 31.32 -35.70
C GLN A 40 -12.07 32.02 -34.68
N LEU A 41 -11.12 31.28 -34.11
CA LEU A 41 -10.21 31.77 -33.06
C LEU A 41 -8.88 32.26 -33.64
N ILE A 42 -8.42 31.63 -34.73
CA ILE A 42 -7.16 31.99 -35.40
C ILE A 42 -7.40 32.12 -36.91
N LYS A 43 -6.75 33.11 -37.52
CA LYS A 43 -6.61 33.27 -38.98
C LYS A 43 -5.15 33.60 -39.29
N ALA A 44 -4.36 32.61 -39.67
CA ALA A 44 -2.95 32.80 -39.98
C ALA A 44 -2.74 32.76 -41.51
N PRO A 45 -2.31 33.87 -42.14
CA PRO A 45 -2.04 33.89 -43.57
C PRO A 45 -0.78 33.08 -43.91
N LYS A 46 -0.79 32.40 -45.06
CA LYS A 46 0.32 31.51 -45.48
C LYS A 46 1.56 32.28 -45.93
N HIS A 47 2.72 31.61 -45.87
CA HIS A 47 4.00 32.15 -46.38
C HIS A 47 3.87 32.62 -47.84
N GLY A 48 4.39 33.82 -48.14
CA GLY A 48 4.27 34.45 -49.47
C GLY A 48 3.07 35.40 -49.63
N THR A 49 2.30 35.63 -48.56
CA THR A 49 1.26 36.68 -48.50
C THR A 49 1.79 37.92 -47.76
N ASN A 50 1.14 39.08 -47.96
CA ASN A 50 1.57 40.38 -47.39
C ASN A 50 1.56 40.46 -45.85
N TYR A 51 1.09 39.42 -45.14
CA TYR A 51 0.88 39.43 -43.69
C TYR A 51 1.34 38.13 -42.99
N ALA A 52 2.16 37.31 -43.65
CA ALA A 52 2.50 35.97 -43.18
C ALA A 52 3.22 35.97 -41.81
N GLU A 53 2.49 35.61 -40.75
CA GLU A 53 3.05 35.08 -39.51
C GLU A 53 2.88 33.56 -39.52
N TYR A 54 4.01 32.87 -39.39
CA TYR A 54 4.21 31.46 -39.70
C TYR A 54 3.30 30.51 -38.90
N TRP A 55 2.64 29.59 -39.62
CA TRP A 55 2.04 28.36 -39.08
C TRP A 55 2.80 27.16 -39.69
N PRO A 56 3.34 26.21 -38.91
CA PRO A 56 4.17 25.15 -39.44
C PRO A 56 3.27 23.99 -39.87
N GLU A 57 2.81 23.99 -41.12
CA GLU A 57 2.17 22.80 -41.74
C GLU A 57 0.79 22.38 -41.19
N GLU A 58 0.11 21.52 -41.94
CA GLU A 58 -1.24 21.02 -41.61
C GLU A 58 -1.24 20.15 -40.35
N ALA A 59 -0.14 19.44 -40.10
CA ALA A 59 0.04 18.56 -38.95
C ALA A 59 -0.01 19.33 -37.62
N ASP A 60 0.56 20.53 -37.53
CA ASP A 60 0.54 21.30 -36.29
C ASP A 60 -0.85 21.87 -35.98
N ALA A 61 -1.61 22.23 -37.02
CA ALA A 61 -2.99 22.69 -36.86
C ALA A 61 -3.87 21.57 -36.29
N GLU A 62 -3.73 20.38 -36.84
CA GLU A 62 -4.43 19.18 -36.39
C GLU A 62 -3.97 18.77 -34.98
N PHE A 63 -2.67 18.80 -34.70
CA PHE A 63 -2.13 18.53 -33.37
C PHE A 63 -2.72 19.48 -32.32
N ILE A 64 -2.79 20.79 -32.59
CA ILE A 64 -3.37 21.77 -31.66
C ILE A 64 -4.85 21.48 -31.43
N ALA A 65 -5.62 21.21 -32.49
CA ALA A 65 -7.04 20.89 -32.37
C ALA A 65 -7.27 19.64 -31.50
N GLN A 66 -6.57 18.54 -31.80
CA GLN A 66 -6.66 17.31 -31.02
C GLN A 66 -6.13 17.47 -29.58
N ALA A 67 -5.05 18.22 -29.40
CA ALA A 67 -4.49 18.49 -28.08
C ALA A 67 -5.49 19.24 -27.19
N ARG A 68 -6.27 20.19 -27.74
CA ARG A 68 -7.30 20.91 -26.98
C ARG A 68 -8.41 20.01 -26.47
N GLU A 69 -8.73 18.93 -27.18
CA GLU A 69 -9.73 17.94 -26.74
C GLU A 69 -9.12 16.87 -25.83
N GLY A 70 -7.90 16.41 -26.11
CA GLY A 70 -7.26 15.33 -25.36
C GLY A 70 -6.57 15.75 -24.06
N TRP A 71 -6.05 16.98 -23.97
CA TRP A 71 -5.29 17.44 -22.80
C TRP A 71 -6.12 17.54 -21.52
N PRO A 72 -7.35 18.10 -21.52
CA PRO A 72 -8.15 18.17 -20.29
C PRO A 72 -8.32 16.78 -19.67
N GLU A 73 -8.65 15.78 -20.50
CA GLU A 73 -8.82 14.39 -20.09
C GLU A 73 -7.51 13.75 -19.63
N ALA A 74 -6.40 14.00 -20.32
CA ALA A 74 -5.09 13.49 -19.92
C ALA A 74 -4.64 14.06 -18.56
N VAL A 75 -4.88 15.35 -18.32
CA VAL A 75 -4.57 16.00 -17.05
C VAL A 75 -5.50 15.50 -15.94
N ARG A 76 -6.80 15.32 -16.21
CA ARG A 76 -7.75 14.73 -15.26
C ARG A 76 -7.29 13.34 -14.81
N ARG A 77 -6.94 12.48 -15.76
CA ARG A 77 -6.40 11.15 -15.47
C ARG A 77 -5.09 11.18 -14.68
N ALA A 78 -4.23 12.16 -14.95
CA ALA A 78 -2.98 12.32 -14.20
C ALA A 78 -3.25 12.73 -12.74
N ILE A 79 -4.21 13.63 -12.49
CA ILE A 79 -4.65 13.99 -11.14
C ILE A 79 -5.19 12.77 -10.40
N GLU A 80 -6.07 11.99 -11.05
CA GLU A 80 -6.64 10.77 -10.46
C GLU A 80 -5.56 9.73 -10.13
N ALA A 81 -4.58 9.57 -11.02
CA ALA A 81 -3.45 8.68 -10.78
C ALA A 81 -2.56 9.17 -9.62
N GLU A 82 -2.27 10.48 -9.52
CA GLU A 82 -1.50 11.04 -8.41
C GLU A 82 -2.23 10.84 -7.07
N ALA A 83 -3.55 11.05 -7.03
CA ALA A 83 -4.36 10.81 -5.84
C ALA A 83 -4.40 9.32 -5.45
N GLU A 84 -4.49 8.42 -6.42
CA GLU A 84 -4.48 6.98 -6.17
C GLU A 84 -3.12 6.50 -5.65
N VAL A 85 -2.01 7.03 -6.21
CA VAL A 85 -0.66 6.76 -5.71
C VAL A 85 -0.54 7.20 -4.26
N GLU A 86 -0.98 8.42 -3.92
CA GLU A 86 -0.95 8.92 -2.54
C GLU A 86 -1.76 8.02 -1.59
N ARG A 87 -2.95 7.58 -2.00
CA ARG A 87 -3.78 6.64 -1.24
C ARG A 87 -3.07 5.30 -0.99
N LEU A 88 -2.44 4.74 -2.03
CA LEU A 88 -1.70 3.48 -1.92
C LEU A 88 -0.46 3.61 -1.04
N HIS A 89 0.24 4.74 -1.10
CA HIS A 89 1.37 5.01 -0.21
C HIS A 89 0.93 5.04 1.26
N ALA A 90 -0.15 5.77 1.58
CA ALA A 90 -0.68 5.82 2.94
C ALA A 90 -1.12 4.44 3.45
N PHE A 91 -1.72 3.62 2.57
CA PHE A 91 -2.09 2.25 2.90
C PHE A 91 -0.85 1.38 3.20
N ILE A 92 0.16 1.42 2.34
CA ILE A 92 1.40 0.64 2.53
C ILE A 92 2.12 1.05 3.83
N GLU A 93 2.16 2.35 4.13
CA GLU A 93 2.77 2.87 5.36
C GLU A 93 2.05 2.31 6.60
N HIS A 94 0.72 2.39 6.64
CA HIS A 94 -0.08 1.85 7.72
C HIS A 94 0.09 0.33 7.91
N GLU A 95 0.02 -0.44 6.83
CA GLU A 95 0.21 -1.89 6.89
C GLU A 95 1.63 -2.27 7.33
N SER A 96 2.62 -1.47 6.96
CA SER A 96 4.01 -1.67 7.40
C SER A 96 4.18 -1.44 8.89
N GLU A 97 3.53 -0.42 9.46
CA GLU A 97 3.53 -0.18 10.91
C GLU A 97 2.88 -1.35 11.67
N VAL A 98 1.72 -1.80 11.21
CA VAL A 98 1.02 -2.96 11.81
C VAL A 98 1.89 -4.22 11.76
N ALA A 99 2.57 -4.46 10.63
CA ALA A 99 3.45 -5.61 10.48
C ALA A 99 4.64 -5.57 11.45
N ILE A 100 5.20 -4.37 11.71
CA ILE A 100 6.27 -4.17 12.69
C ILE A 100 5.78 -4.49 14.09
N ASP A 101 4.61 -3.98 14.49
CA ASP A 101 4.03 -4.22 15.82
C ASP A 101 3.76 -5.72 16.06
N VAL A 102 3.17 -6.39 15.06
CA VAL A 102 2.94 -7.84 15.12
C VAL A 102 4.24 -8.62 15.27
N THR A 103 5.29 -8.20 14.55
CA THR A 103 6.61 -8.85 14.63
C THR A 103 7.22 -8.69 16.03
N LEU A 104 7.13 -7.49 16.62
CA LEU A 104 7.61 -7.23 17.97
C LEU A 104 6.86 -8.06 19.01
N GLU A 105 5.54 -8.17 18.87
CA GLU A 105 4.72 -8.99 19.78
C GLU A 105 5.04 -10.48 19.66
N ILE A 106 5.29 -10.98 18.44
CA ILE A 106 5.74 -12.36 18.23
C ILE A 106 7.07 -12.62 18.95
N GLU A 107 8.04 -11.72 18.82
CA GLU A 107 9.34 -11.89 19.50
C GLU A 107 9.20 -11.80 21.03
N ARG A 108 8.32 -10.93 21.54
CA ARG A 108 7.98 -10.88 22.98
C ARG A 108 7.40 -12.21 23.47
N LEU A 109 6.42 -12.75 22.76
CA LEU A 109 5.77 -14.01 23.10
C LEU A 109 6.73 -15.21 23.02
N LYS A 110 7.64 -15.23 22.03
CA LYS A 110 8.70 -16.25 21.94
C LYS A 110 9.63 -16.20 23.15
N ALA A 111 10.06 -15.02 23.57
CA ALA A 111 10.93 -14.86 24.74
C ALA A 111 10.23 -15.28 26.04
N GLU A 112 8.94 -14.96 26.17
CA GLU A 112 8.12 -15.43 27.29
C GLU A 112 7.95 -16.96 27.29
N ASN A 113 7.63 -17.55 26.15
CA ASN A 113 7.50 -19.00 26.03
C ASN A 113 8.82 -19.72 26.36
N ALA A 114 9.97 -19.20 25.90
CA ALA A 114 11.28 -19.76 26.23
C ALA A 114 11.55 -19.76 27.75
N ARG A 115 11.18 -18.68 28.46
CA ARG A 115 11.26 -18.63 29.92
C ARG A 115 10.35 -19.66 30.59
N ASN A 116 9.11 -19.76 30.13
CA ASN A 116 8.14 -20.71 30.67
C ASN A 116 8.61 -22.16 30.48
N VAL A 117 9.14 -22.50 29.30
CA VAL A 117 9.74 -23.81 29.03
C VAL A 117 10.90 -24.09 29.98
N GLY A 118 11.78 -23.11 30.23
CA GLY A 118 12.85 -23.23 31.22
C GLY A 118 12.33 -23.55 32.62
N THR A 119 11.35 -22.79 33.11
CA THR A 119 10.72 -23.02 34.42
C THR A 119 10.07 -24.40 34.52
N VAL A 120 9.37 -24.86 33.48
CA VAL A 120 8.77 -26.20 33.45
C VAL A 120 9.84 -27.28 33.56
N PHE A 121 10.98 -27.10 32.89
CA PHE A 121 12.09 -28.05 32.95
C PHE A 121 12.71 -28.11 34.36
N GLU A 122 12.96 -26.96 34.99
CA GLU A 122 13.46 -26.87 36.37
C GLU A 122 12.53 -27.56 37.38
N LEU A 123 11.22 -27.27 37.30
CA LEU A 123 10.22 -27.88 38.17
C LEU A 123 10.11 -29.39 37.96
N SER A 124 10.20 -29.85 36.70
CA SER A 124 10.21 -31.27 36.37
C SER A 124 11.43 -31.98 36.95
N GLY A 125 12.60 -31.35 36.90
CA GLY A 125 13.82 -31.86 37.52
C GLY A 125 13.71 -31.96 39.05
N ALA A 126 13.19 -30.91 39.70
CA ALA A 126 12.97 -30.89 41.15
C ALA A 126 12.00 -31.99 41.59
N LEU A 127 10.88 -32.15 40.86
CA LEU A 127 9.90 -33.19 41.10
C LEU A 127 10.49 -34.60 40.94
N ALA A 128 11.27 -34.83 39.88
CA ALA A 128 11.95 -36.11 39.67
C ALA A 128 12.91 -36.44 40.83
N GLY A 129 13.62 -35.43 41.36
CA GLY A 129 14.46 -35.58 42.55
C GLY A 129 13.66 -35.98 43.79
N ILE A 130 12.52 -35.33 44.05
CA ILE A 130 11.62 -35.67 45.16
C ILE A 130 11.09 -37.10 45.02
N ILE A 131 10.61 -37.49 43.84
CA ILE A 131 10.14 -38.86 43.56
C ILE A 131 11.27 -39.87 43.81
N GLY A 132 12.49 -39.58 43.36
CA GLY A 132 13.65 -40.41 43.63
C GLY A 132 13.92 -40.60 45.13
N LEU A 133 13.77 -39.54 45.95
CA LEU A 133 13.92 -39.66 47.41
C LEU A 133 12.84 -40.54 48.05
N PHE A 134 11.60 -40.52 47.54
CA PHE A 134 10.55 -41.46 47.97
C PHE A 134 10.89 -42.91 47.57
N ASP A 135 11.29 -43.11 46.31
CA ASP A 135 11.54 -44.45 45.77
C ASP A 135 12.72 -45.15 46.47
N HIS A 136 13.73 -44.38 46.91
CA HIS A 136 14.86 -44.91 47.68
C HIS A 136 14.62 -44.98 49.19
N GLY A 137 13.40 -44.69 49.66
CA GLY A 137 13.07 -44.70 51.08
C GLY A 137 13.84 -43.68 51.91
N ARG A 138 14.34 -42.59 51.30
CA ARG A 138 15.02 -41.50 52.04
C ARG A 138 14.04 -40.46 52.57
N LEU A 139 12.90 -40.33 51.91
CA LEU A 139 11.73 -39.60 52.39
C LEU A 139 10.66 -40.62 52.78
N HIS A 140 10.36 -40.72 54.07
CA HIS A 140 9.29 -41.57 54.59
C HIS A 140 8.05 -40.73 54.84
N SER A 141 6.99 -41.02 54.08
CA SER A 141 5.66 -40.44 54.25
C SER A 141 5.10 -40.84 55.63
N THR A 142 5.00 -39.86 56.54
CA THR A 142 4.25 -40.03 57.80
C THR A 142 2.78 -39.76 57.48
N LYS A 143 2.10 -40.75 56.87
CA LYS A 143 0.72 -40.64 56.35
C LYS A 143 0.48 -39.37 55.51
N MET A 144 0.83 -39.43 54.23
CA MET A 144 0.36 -38.43 53.28
C MET A 144 -1.18 -38.41 53.22
N SER A 145 -1.74 -37.20 53.13
CA SER A 145 -3.16 -37.08 52.85
C SER A 145 -3.44 -37.60 51.44
N ILE A 146 -4.64 -38.13 51.22
CA ILE A 146 -5.08 -38.62 49.89
C ILE A 146 -4.84 -37.58 48.78
N GLY A 147 -4.92 -36.29 49.10
CA GLY A 147 -4.62 -35.21 48.15
C GLY A 147 -3.17 -35.18 47.67
N VAL A 148 -2.21 -35.44 48.57
CA VAL A 148 -0.78 -35.46 48.23
C VAL A 148 -0.43 -36.71 47.44
N ASP A 149 -0.98 -37.88 47.79
CA ASP A 149 -0.79 -39.11 47.01
C ASP A 149 -1.33 -38.97 45.59
N ASN A 150 -2.52 -38.37 45.42
CA ASN A 150 -3.09 -38.08 44.11
C ASN A 150 -2.23 -37.10 43.30
N ALA A 151 -1.67 -36.08 43.96
CA ALA A 151 -0.77 -35.14 43.30
C ALA A 151 0.52 -35.83 42.82
N ILE A 152 1.13 -36.68 43.65
CA ILE A 152 2.33 -37.47 43.27
C ILE A 152 2.02 -38.43 42.13
N TYR A 153 0.87 -39.10 42.17
CA TYR A 153 0.45 -40.00 41.09
C TYR A 153 0.30 -39.26 39.75
N LYS A 154 -0.45 -38.15 39.73
CA LYS A 154 -0.62 -37.33 38.52
C LYS A 154 0.71 -36.78 38.01
N ALA A 155 1.59 -36.39 38.91
CA ALA A 155 2.90 -35.86 38.57
C ALA A 155 3.81 -36.94 37.95
N ARG A 156 3.76 -38.19 38.47
CA ARG A 156 4.43 -39.35 37.86
C ARG A 156 3.91 -39.67 36.47
N GLU A 157 2.60 -39.59 36.27
CA GLU A 157 1.97 -39.83 34.97
C GLU A 157 2.38 -38.77 33.94
N ALA A 158 2.29 -37.49 34.31
CA ALA A 158 2.70 -36.38 33.45
C ALA A 158 4.19 -36.47 33.04
N LEU A 159 5.07 -36.84 33.97
CA LEU A 159 6.50 -37.07 33.69
C LEU A 159 6.74 -38.22 32.70
N ARG A 160 5.94 -39.29 32.74
CA ARG A 160 6.06 -40.40 31.77
C ARG A 160 5.63 -39.96 30.38
N ASN A 161 4.54 -39.21 30.27
CA ASN A 161 4.03 -38.73 28.99
C ASN A 161 5.00 -37.73 28.35
N ALA A 162 5.55 -36.78 29.13
CA ALA A 162 6.54 -35.83 28.65
C ALA A 162 7.82 -36.49 28.11
N LYS A 163 8.24 -37.63 28.67
CA LYS A 163 9.38 -38.43 28.17
C LYS A 163 9.09 -39.24 26.91
N ALA A 164 7.82 -39.44 26.56
CA ALA A 164 7.43 -40.18 25.36
C ALA A 164 7.29 -39.27 24.12
N GLU A 165 7.19 -37.95 24.34
CA GLU A 165 6.92 -36.95 23.28
C GLU A 165 8.14 -36.12 22.84
N GLY A 166 9.28 -36.21 23.54
CA GLY A 166 10.55 -35.54 23.21
C GLY A 166 11.65 -36.52 22.86
#